data_AF-A0A924BUR9-F1
#
_entry.id   AF-A0A924BUR9-F1
#
_cell.length_a   1.000
_cell.length_b   1.000
_cell.length_c   1.000
_cell.angle_alpha   90.00
_cell.angle_beta   90.00
_cell.angle_gamma   90.00
#
_symmetry.space_group_name_H-M   'P 1'
#
loop_
_entity.id
_entity.type
_entity.pdbx_description
1 polymer ?
#
loop_
_entity_poly.entity_id
_entity_poly.type
_entity_poly.pdbx_seq_one_letter_code
_entity_poly.pdbx_strand_id
1 'polypeptide(L)'
;MIFPKFAGRGQLPKHGFARHAQWTLIASEMRKNGERFMHLKLRNSAKSWQQFAYNSKFDLHVVFPELSLQTTLFVTNTDAEAFDFTLALHTYLST
;
A
#
# COMPACT_ATOMS: atom_id res chain seq x y z
N MET A 1 -6.31 -2.34 -0.27
CA MET A 1 -5.37 -2.00 0.81
C MET A 1 -6.05 -1.09 1.83
N ILE A 2 -5.77 -1.27 3.12
CA ILE A 2 -6.33 -0.48 4.22
C ILE A 2 -5.18 0.22 4.93
N PHE A 3 -5.20 1.56 4.99
CA PHE A 3 -4.20 2.38 5.70
C PHE A 3 -4.72 3.83 5.85
N PRO A 4 -4.42 4.54 6.97
CA PRO A 4 -3.68 4.09 8.17
C PRO A 4 -4.58 3.42 9.20
N LYS A 5 -5.85 3.16 8.85
CA LYS A 5 -6.86 2.77 9.82
C LYS A 5 -7.73 1.62 9.36
N PHE A 6 -7.81 0.59 10.19
CA PHE A 6 -8.77 -0.49 10.00
C PHE A 6 -10.18 -0.09 10.44
N ALA A 7 -11.17 -0.51 9.65
CA ALA A 7 -12.59 -0.23 9.84
C ALA A 7 -12.91 1.28 9.97
N GLY A 8 -13.97 1.63 10.70
CA GLY A 8 -14.47 3.00 10.88
C GLY A 8 -14.16 3.57 12.27
N ARG A 9 -13.07 3.15 12.91
CA ARG A 9 -12.69 3.73 14.20
C ARG A 9 -12.20 5.19 13.96
N GLY A 10 -12.44 6.15 14.85
CA GLY A 10 -11.96 7.54 14.79
C GLY A 10 -12.39 8.40 13.58
N GLN A 11 -11.68 9.50 13.32
CA GLN A 11 -12.16 10.59 12.44
C GLN A 11 -11.87 10.42 10.93
N LEU A 12 -11.09 9.41 10.54
CA LEU A 12 -10.78 9.15 9.12
C LEU A 12 -11.89 8.34 8.45
N PRO A 13 -12.06 8.43 7.12
CA PRO A 13 -12.98 7.57 6.38
C PRO A 13 -12.71 6.09 6.67
N LYS A 14 -13.76 5.28 6.61
CA LYS A 14 -13.66 3.83 6.82
C LYS A 14 -12.58 3.25 5.90
N HIS A 15 -11.61 2.54 6.50
CA HIS A 15 -10.43 1.95 5.84
C HIS A 15 -9.34 2.92 5.36
N GLY A 16 -9.43 4.20 5.74
CA GLY A 16 -8.48 5.24 5.39
C GLY A 16 -8.48 5.58 3.90
N PHE A 17 -7.33 6.06 3.41
CA PHE A 17 -7.25 6.71 2.10
C PHE A 17 -6.59 5.86 1.02
N ALA A 18 -5.77 4.90 1.42
CA ALA A 18 -4.76 4.35 0.53
C ALA A 18 -5.35 3.46 -0.59
N ARG A 19 -6.57 2.93 -0.43
CA ARG A 19 -7.34 2.26 -1.52
C ARG A 19 -7.91 3.19 -2.58
N HIS A 20 -7.98 4.49 -2.31
CA HIS A 20 -8.50 5.51 -3.22
C HIS A 20 -7.40 6.34 -3.88
N ALA A 21 -6.15 6.12 -3.48
CA ALA A 21 -5.00 6.81 -4.03
C ALA A 21 -4.49 6.12 -5.29
N GLN A 22 -3.84 6.90 -6.15
CA GLN A 22 -3.22 6.39 -7.37
C GLN A 22 -1.86 5.75 -7.05
N TRP A 23 -1.56 4.70 -7.80
CA TRP A 23 -0.29 3.99 -7.74
C TRP A 23 0.45 4.18 -9.06
N THR A 24 1.73 4.48 -8.96
CA THR A 24 2.63 4.61 -10.12
C THR A 24 3.44 3.33 -10.25
N LEU A 25 3.49 2.75 -11.45
CA LEU A 25 4.43 1.67 -11.76
C LEU A 25 5.85 2.23 -11.80
N ILE A 26 6.70 1.69 -10.93
CA ILE A 26 8.12 2.05 -10.84
C ILE A 26 8.96 1.08 -11.65
N ALA A 27 8.68 -0.22 -11.53
CA ALA A 27 9.38 -1.26 -12.26
C ALA A 27 8.49 -2.49 -12.50
N SER A 28 8.77 -3.20 -13.58
CA SER A 28 8.24 -4.54 -13.85
C SER A 28 9.33 -5.39 -14.50
N GLU A 29 9.53 -6.61 -14.01
CA GLU A 29 10.59 -7.49 -14.48
C GLU A 29 10.11 -8.94 -14.56
N MET A 30 10.79 -9.72 -15.41
CA MET A 30 10.74 -11.18 -15.38
C MET A 30 12.08 -11.67 -14.85
N ARG A 31 12.05 -12.40 -13.74
CA ARG A 31 13.23 -12.94 -13.08
C ARG A 31 13.72 -14.20 -13.81
N LYS A 32 14.98 -14.56 -13.58
CA LYS A 32 15.62 -15.74 -14.20
C LYS A 32 14.92 -17.07 -13.89
N ASN A 33 14.25 -17.15 -12.74
CA ASN A 33 13.44 -18.30 -12.31
C ASN A 33 12.02 -18.31 -12.91
N GLY A 34 11.69 -17.38 -13.81
CA GLY A 34 10.38 -17.29 -14.46
C GLY A 34 9.34 -16.48 -13.68
N GLU A 35 9.63 -16.08 -12.44
CA GLU A 35 8.73 -15.22 -11.66
C GLU A 35 8.60 -13.84 -12.30
N ARG A 36 7.40 -13.27 -12.22
CA ARG A 36 7.18 -11.86 -12.61
C ARG A 36 7.15 -11.01 -11.34
N PHE A 37 7.73 -9.83 -11.41
CA PHE A 37 7.71 -8.85 -10.33
C PHE A 37 7.20 -7.50 -10.80
N MET A 38 6.47 -6.82 -9.93
CA MET A 38 6.03 -5.44 -10.08
C MET A 38 6.33 -4.64 -8.82
N HIS A 39 6.87 -3.44 -9.00
CA HIS A 39 7.03 -2.43 -7.96
C HIS A 39 6.11 -1.26 -8.26
N LEU A 40 5.16 -1.02 -7.37
CA LEU A 40 4.25 0.10 -7.40
C LEU A 40 4.57 1.06 -6.25
N LYS A 41 4.44 2.36 -6.49
CA LYS A 41 4.57 3.38 -5.44
C LYS A 41 3.28 4.18 -5.30
N LEU A 42 2.83 4.39 -4.06
CA LEU A 42 1.65 5.22 -3.82
C LEU A 42 2.02 6.68 -4.10
N ARG A 43 1.20 7.35 -4.91
CA ARG A 43 1.31 8.79 -5.12
C ARG A 43 0.45 9.49 -4.07
N ASN A 44 1.10 10.13 -3.09
CA ASN A 44 0.41 11.01 -2.17
C ASN A 44 -0.15 12.21 -2.96
N SER A 45 -1.43 12.48 -2.79
CA SER A 45 -2.15 13.66 -3.27
C SER A 45 -2.42 14.64 -2.12
N ALA A 46 -2.74 15.90 -2.45
CA ALA A 46 -3.20 16.89 -1.47
C ALA A 46 -4.35 16.36 -0.59
N LYS A 47 -5.26 15.57 -1.16
CA LYS A 47 -6.39 14.95 -0.45
C LYS A 47 -5.95 13.91 0.58
N SER A 48 -4.91 13.11 0.28
CA SER A 48 -4.37 12.14 1.25
C SER A 48 -3.66 12.83 2.41
N TRP A 49 -2.98 13.97 2.18
CA TRP A 49 -2.36 14.77 3.24
C TRP A 49 -3.40 15.37 4.20
N GLN A 50 -4.60 15.73 3.72
CA GLN A 50 -5.71 16.15 4.57
C GLN A 50 -6.23 15.02 5.48
N GLN A 51 -6.03 13.76 5.09
CA GLN A 51 -6.50 12.58 5.83
C GLN A 51 -5.40 11.94 6.69
N PHE A 52 -4.14 12.23 6.40
CA PHE A 52 -3.00 11.73 7.16
C PHE A 52 -1.86 12.74 7.03
N ALA A 53 -1.61 13.48 8.10
CA ALA A 53 -0.72 14.62 8.09
C ALA A 53 0.78 14.26 8.08
N TYR A 54 1.12 12.98 8.16
CA TYR A 54 2.50 12.53 8.27
C TYR A 54 3.13 12.16 6.92
N ASN A 55 4.38 12.59 6.75
CA ASN A 55 5.20 12.24 5.60
C ASN A 55 5.56 10.75 5.62
N SER A 56 5.13 10.05 4.58
CA SER A 56 5.35 8.61 4.46
C SER A 56 5.49 8.20 3.00
N LYS A 57 6.28 7.15 2.77
CA LYS A 57 6.43 6.48 1.47
C LYS A 57 5.83 5.09 1.54
N PHE A 58 5.16 4.70 0.47
CA PHE A 58 4.54 3.38 0.34
C PHE A 58 5.00 2.73 -0.96
N ASP A 59 5.58 1.56 -0.81
CA ASP A 59 6.09 0.75 -1.92
C ASP A 59 5.44 -0.62 -1.84
N LEU A 60 4.74 -1.02 -2.90
CA LEU A 60 4.07 -2.30 -3.02
C LEU A 60 4.85 -3.16 -4.01
N HIS A 61 5.38 -4.26 -3.51
CA HIS A 61 6.01 -5.29 -4.29
C HIS A 61 5.01 -6.43 -4.51
N VAL A 62 4.84 -6.82 -5.77
CA VAL A 62 4.00 -7.94 -6.16
C VAL A 62 4.88 -8.93 -6.91
N VAL A 63 4.90 -10.18 -6.46
CA VAL A 63 5.57 -11.29 -7.14
C VAL A 63 4.51 -12.30 -7.55
N PHE A 64 4.66 -12.84 -8.75
CA PHE A 64 3.80 -13.88 -9.31
C PHE A 64 4.60 -15.17 -9.50
N PRO A 65 4.76 -16.00 -8.45
CA PRO A 65 5.18 -17.39 -8.60
C PRO A 65 4.06 -18.23 -9.24
N GLU A 66 4.39 -19.45 -9.67
CA GLU A 66 3.52 -20.29 -10.52
C GLU A 66 2.06 -20.40 -10.04
N LEU A 67 1.84 -20.77 -8.77
CA LEU A 67 0.51 -20.99 -8.21
C LEU A 67 0.23 -20.10 -6.98
N SER A 68 0.86 -18.94 -6.89
CA SER A 68 0.66 -18.03 -5.76
C SER A 68 0.78 -16.57 -6.16
N LEU A 69 0.31 -15.69 -5.27
CA LEU A 69 0.52 -14.26 -5.36
C LEU A 69 1.17 -13.79 -4.07
N GLN A 70 2.38 -13.26 -4.16
CA GLN A 70 3.05 -12.67 -3.01
C GLN A 70 2.94 -11.15 -3.10
N THR A 71 2.49 -10.53 -2.02
CA THR A 71 2.38 -9.07 -1.92
C THR A 71 3.09 -8.60 -0.67
N THR A 72 4.03 -7.68 -0.82
CA THR A 72 4.74 -7.04 0.30
C THR A 72 4.54 -5.54 0.20
N LEU A 73 3.98 -4.95 1.26
CA LEU A 73 3.77 -3.51 1.36
C LEU A 73 4.74 -2.93 2.37
N PHE A 74 5.61 -2.05 1.90
CA PHE A 74 6.53 -1.29 2.73
C PHE A 74 5.89 0.06 3.06
N VAL A 75 5.90 0.42 4.35
CA VAL A 75 5.51 1.74 4.84
C VAL A 75 6.71 2.34 5.54
N THR A 76 7.25 3.41 4.98
CA THR A 76 8.41 4.10 5.54
C THR A 76 7.95 5.45 6.09
N ASN A 77 8.06 5.64 7.41
CA ASN A 77 7.95 6.96 8.01
C ASN A 77 9.12 7.83 7.53
N THR A 78 8.82 8.95 6.88
CA THR A 78 9.80 9.94 6.43
C THR A 78 9.56 11.31 7.05
N ASP A 79 8.69 11.37 8.05
CA ASP A 79 8.46 12.55 8.86
C ASP A 79 9.52 12.67 9.97
N ALA A 80 9.56 13.84 10.60
CA ALA A 80 10.35 14.06 11.81
C ALA A 80 9.73 13.34 13.02
N GLU A 81 8.40 13.23 13.05
CA GLU A 81 7.64 12.67 14.17
C GLU A 81 7.27 11.20 13.95
N ALA A 82 7.20 10.45 15.04
CA ALA A 82 6.62 9.11 15.02
C ALA A 82 5.10 9.18 14.80
N PHE A 83 4.54 8.15 14.17
CA PHE A 83 3.09 8.00 14.02
C PHE A 83 2.65 6.56 14.19
N ASP A 84 1.43 6.40 14.70
CA ASP A 84 0.77 5.11 14.79
C ASP A 84 -0.07 4.85 13.54
N PHE A 85 -0.09 3.58 13.12
CA PHE A 85 -0.96 3.15 12.03
C PHE A 85 -1.39 1.70 12.19
N THR A 86 -2.43 1.35 11.46
CA THR A 86 -2.84 -0.03 11.18
C THR A 86 -2.84 -0.23 9.67
N LEU A 87 -2.59 -1.46 9.26
CA LEU A 87 -2.48 -1.83 7.86
C LEU A 87 -3.13 -3.19 7.65
N ALA A 88 -3.85 -3.34 6.54
CA ALA A 88 -4.37 -4.64 6.13
C ALA A 88 -4.43 -4.79 4.61
N LEU A 89 -4.16 -6.02 4.16
CA LEU A 89 -4.47 -6.48 2.82
C LEU A 89 -5.85 -7.15 2.87
N HIS A 90 -6.82 -6.56 2.19
CA HIS A 90 -8.22 -6.98 2.24
C HIS A 90 -8.53 -7.86 1.03
N THR A 91 -7.94 -9.06 1.01
CA THR A 91 -8.01 -10.01 -0.10
C THR A 91 -9.39 -10.64 -0.18
N TYR A 92 -9.98 -10.68 -1.38
CA TYR A 92 -11.22 -11.40 -1.67
C TYR A 92 -10.87 -12.63 -2.52
N LEU A 93 -11.22 -13.82 -2.03
CA LEU A 93 -11.05 -15.05 -2.78
C LEU A 93 -12.40 -15.44 -3.38
N SER A 94 -12.39 -15.89 -4.64
CA SER A 94 -13.56 -16.53 -5.22
C SER A 94 -13.72 -17.92 -4.61
N THR A 95 -14.96 -18.28 -4.32
CA THR A 95 -15.39 -19.67 -4.15
C THR A 95 -15.73 -20.30 -5.48
#